data_AF-A0A434EMY6-F1
#
_entry.id   AF-A0A434EMY6-F1
#
_cell.length_a   1.000
_cell.length_b   1.000
_cell.length_c   1.000
_cell.angle_alpha   90.00
_cell.angle_beta   90.00
_cell.angle_gamma   90.00
#
_symmetry.space_group_name_H-M   'P 1'
#
loop_
_entity.id
_entity.type
_entity.pdbx_description
1 polymer ?
#
loop_
_entity_poly.entity_id
_entity_poly.type
_entity_poly.pdbx_seq_one_letter_code
_entity_poly.pdbx_strand_id
1 'polypeptide(L)'
;SGVDEWASALLHFPGGIVAEVSCSISLDQDNVLRILGTKGRIEVPDFWFAGGNRDVGPGRIEVIRSGAARETISLGETRHLYSFEVDAAAEAILAGRQEFAWPGMSWADSLGTLRVLDKWRAAVGLEYEIEKPAKRVTTLSGRPLRTDGETIAKRAIPGLPKPVSLLALGFEDFRSFSSGSILLDAFFEAGGNLFDTGFVYGAGYTETLLGQWLKNRGVREQSVIIAKGAHSPLCYPDVIGKQLAQSLDRLQTDHVDIYFMHRDNPDVPVGDFVDAMDAEARAGRI
;
A
#
# COMPACT_ATOMS: atom_id res chain seq x y z
N SER A 1 -8.34 16.71 -12.98
CA SER A 1 -9.66 16.56 -12.33
C SER A 1 -9.61 15.63 -11.12
N GLY A 2 -8.71 14.63 -11.06
CA GLY A 2 -8.75 13.59 -10.00
C GLY A 2 -9.92 12.62 -10.18
N VAL A 3 -10.58 12.66 -11.34
CA VAL A 3 -11.72 11.87 -11.74
C VAL A 3 -11.44 11.37 -13.15
N ASP A 4 -11.68 10.09 -13.40
CA ASP A 4 -11.61 9.51 -14.74
C ASP A 4 -12.74 10.08 -15.60
N GLU A 5 -12.39 10.81 -16.67
CA GLU A 5 -13.39 11.34 -17.61
C GLU A 5 -14.05 10.19 -18.40
N TRP A 6 -13.26 9.17 -18.69
CA TRP A 6 -13.68 7.87 -19.21
C TRP A 6 -12.60 6.83 -18.89
N ALA A 7 -13.01 5.59 -18.68
CA ALA A 7 -12.13 4.46 -18.38
C ALA A 7 -12.72 3.18 -18.99
N SER A 8 -11.86 2.28 -19.48
CA SER A 8 -12.25 0.95 -19.95
C SER A 8 -11.18 -0.08 -19.62
N ALA A 9 -11.61 -1.30 -19.32
CA ALA A 9 -10.74 -2.44 -19.07
C ALA A 9 -11.32 -3.75 -19.60
N LEU A 10 -10.42 -4.66 -19.97
CA LEU A 10 -10.72 -6.06 -20.27
C LEU A 10 -10.25 -6.93 -19.10
N LEU A 11 -11.18 -7.69 -18.51
CA LEU A 11 -10.94 -8.56 -17.38
C LEU A 11 -11.01 -10.02 -17.84
N HIS A 12 -9.96 -10.77 -17.59
CA HIS A 12 -9.88 -12.20 -17.90
C HIS A 12 -10.07 -13.01 -16.62
N PHE A 13 -11.09 -13.86 -16.59
CA PHE A 13 -11.38 -14.72 -15.45
C PHE A 13 -10.98 -16.17 -15.73
N PRO A 14 -10.63 -16.93 -14.67
CA PRO A 14 -10.52 -18.38 -14.77
C PRO A 14 -11.78 -18.99 -15.42
N GLY A 15 -11.60 -20.01 -16.26
CA GLY A 15 -12.71 -20.60 -17.01
C GLY A 15 -13.02 -19.91 -18.35
N GLY A 16 -12.23 -18.92 -18.76
CA GLY A 16 -12.29 -18.34 -20.11
C GLY A 16 -13.35 -17.25 -20.29
N ILE A 17 -13.99 -16.81 -19.21
CA ILE A 17 -14.87 -15.65 -19.24
C ILE A 17 -14.03 -14.38 -19.44
N VAL A 18 -14.45 -13.54 -20.38
CA VAL A 18 -13.90 -12.20 -20.60
C VAL A 18 -15.00 -11.19 -20.32
N ALA A 19 -14.70 -10.19 -19.49
CA ALA A 19 -15.59 -9.07 -19.25
C ALA A 19 -14.95 -7.78 -19.77
N GLU A 20 -15.73 -7.01 -20.51
CA GLU A 20 -15.42 -5.62 -20.83
C GLU A 20 -16.15 -4.73 -19.83
N VAL A 21 -15.42 -3.85 -19.16
CA VAL A 21 -15.99 -2.85 -18.27
C VAL A 21 -15.62 -1.46 -18.77
N SER A 22 -16.58 -0.54 -18.76
CA SER A 22 -16.35 0.86 -19.10
C SER A 22 -17.21 1.78 -18.26
N CYS A 23 -16.69 2.97 -18.00
CA CYS A 23 -17.40 4.05 -17.34
C CYS A 23 -16.98 5.38 -17.97
N SER A 24 -17.90 6.32 -18.11
CA SER A 24 -17.59 7.65 -18.61
C SER A 24 -18.52 8.70 -18.04
N ILE A 25 -17.96 9.88 -17.79
CA ILE A 25 -18.69 11.12 -17.51
C ILE A 25 -18.66 12.09 -18.70
N SER A 26 -17.69 11.94 -19.62
CA SER A 26 -17.52 12.83 -20.77
C SER A 26 -18.10 12.31 -22.07
N LEU A 27 -18.42 11.00 -22.13
CA LEU A 27 -18.98 10.31 -23.28
C LEU A 27 -20.36 9.73 -22.94
N ASP A 28 -21.26 9.77 -23.92
CA ASP A 28 -22.58 9.14 -23.83
C ASP A 28 -22.45 7.64 -24.10
N GLN A 29 -22.17 6.87 -23.04
CA GLN A 29 -22.06 5.40 -23.08
C GLN A 29 -23.34 4.75 -22.57
N ASP A 30 -23.75 3.64 -23.20
CA ASP A 30 -24.88 2.83 -22.73
C ASP A 30 -24.66 2.36 -21.28
N ASN A 31 -25.68 2.54 -20.43
CA ASN A 31 -25.73 1.96 -19.09
C ASN A 31 -26.38 0.57 -19.12
N VAL A 32 -25.61 -0.48 -19.40
CA VAL A 32 -26.18 -1.83 -19.60
C VAL A 32 -25.18 -2.93 -19.27
N LEU A 33 -25.65 -3.96 -18.57
CA LEU A 33 -24.94 -5.23 -18.40
C LEU A 33 -25.34 -6.16 -19.55
N ARG A 34 -24.36 -6.73 -20.26
CA ARG A 34 -24.59 -7.69 -21.33
C ARG A 34 -23.87 -9.01 -21.04
N ILE A 35 -24.61 -10.12 -21.04
CA ILE A 35 -24.05 -11.47 -20.95
C ILE A 35 -24.23 -12.14 -22.32
N LEU A 36 -23.11 -12.42 -22.99
CA LEU A 36 -23.09 -13.01 -24.32
C LEU A 36 -22.81 -14.52 -24.23
N GLY A 37 -23.57 -15.33 -24.95
CA GLY A 37 -23.37 -16.77 -25.02
C GLY A 37 -23.69 -17.36 -26.39
N THR A 38 -23.39 -18.64 -26.58
CA THR A 38 -23.58 -19.34 -27.87
C THR A 38 -25.05 -19.47 -28.29
N LYS A 39 -26.00 -19.27 -27.37
CA LYS A 39 -27.44 -19.36 -27.63
C LYS A 39 -28.13 -18.00 -27.74
N GLY A 40 -27.42 -16.90 -27.53
CA GLY A 40 -28.00 -15.57 -27.52
C GLY A 40 -27.34 -14.66 -26.48
N ARG A 41 -28.06 -13.65 -26.01
CA ARG A 41 -27.59 -12.73 -24.99
C ARG A 41 -28.66 -12.34 -23.99
N ILE A 42 -28.22 -11.95 -22.81
CA ILE A 42 -29.04 -11.32 -21.78
C ILE A 42 -28.59 -9.87 -21.66
N GLU A 43 -29.52 -8.93 -21.66
CA GLU A 43 -29.25 -7.51 -21.41
C GLU A 43 -30.02 -7.05 -20.17
N VAL A 44 -29.34 -6.35 -19.27
CA VAL A 44 -29.93 -5.69 -18.11
C VAL A 44 -29.65 -4.19 -18.24
N PRO A 45 -30.57 -3.44 -18.87
CA PRO A 45 -30.43 -1.99 -18.99
C PRO A 45 -30.58 -1.32 -17.63
N ASP A 46 -29.82 -0.25 -17.41
CA ASP A 46 -29.85 0.56 -16.19
C ASP A 46 -29.76 -0.28 -14.92
N PHE A 47 -28.84 -1.25 -14.91
CA PHE A 47 -28.72 -2.25 -13.84
C PHE A 47 -28.43 -1.68 -12.44
N TRP A 48 -28.09 -0.40 -12.33
CA TRP A 48 -28.00 0.35 -11.07
C TRP A 48 -29.37 0.70 -10.46
N PHE A 49 -30.45 0.62 -11.24
CA PHE A 49 -31.81 0.99 -10.85
C PHE A 49 -32.74 -0.22 -10.93
N ALA A 50 -32.70 -1.07 -9.90
CA ALA A 50 -33.49 -2.31 -9.84
C ALA A 50 -35.01 -2.09 -10.05
N GLY A 51 -35.57 -1.02 -9.48
CA GLY A 51 -36.98 -0.62 -9.69
C GLY A 51 -37.26 0.11 -11.01
N GLY A 52 -36.23 0.38 -11.80
CA GLY A 52 -36.29 1.17 -13.02
C GLY A 52 -35.81 2.61 -12.83
N ASN A 53 -35.50 3.24 -13.95
CA ASN A 53 -35.08 4.64 -14.03
C ASN A 53 -36.28 5.48 -14.50
N ARG A 54 -36.52 6.64 -13.87
CA ARG A 54 -37.62 7.54 -14.24
C ARG A 54 -37.62 7.89 -15.73
N ASP A 55 -36.44 8.02 -16.32
CA ASP A 55 -36.28 8.49 -17.70
C ASP A 55 -36.28 7.32 -18.72
N VAL A 56 -36.16 6.07 -18.26
CA VAL A 56 -36.06 4.86 -19.12
C VAL A 56 -37.22 3.88 -18.94
N GLY A 57 -37.85 3.86 -17.76
CA GLY A 57 -38.96 2.98 -17.41
C GLY A 57 -38.60 1.91 -16.37
N PRO A 58 -39.50 0.94 -16.14
CA PRO A 58 -39.35 -0.06 -15.09
C PRO A 58 -38.14 -0.97 -15.32
N GLY A 59 -37.57 -1.47 -14.23
CA GLY A 59 -36.47 -2.43 -14.24
C GLY A 59 -36.87 -3.71 -14.98
N ARG A 60 -36.00 -4.17 -15.88
CA ARG A 60 -36.26 -5.33 -16.74
C ARG A 60 -35.00 -6.09 -17.10
N ILE A 61 -35.19 -7.34 -17.51
CA ILE A 61 -34.16 -8.20 -18.11
C ILE A 61 -34.64 -8.58 -19.50
N GLU A 62 -33.78 -8.43 -20.50
CA GLU A 62 -34.05 -8.79 -21.88
C GLU A 62 -33.30 -10.08 -22.23
N VAL A 63 -34.03 -11.14 -22.56
CA VAL A 63 -33.46 -12.41 -23.02
C VAL A 63 -33.64 -12.49 -24.54
N ILE A 64 -32.52 -12.46 -25.27
CA ILE A 64 -32.49 -12.39 -26.72
C ILE A 64 -31.86 -13.69 -27.25
N ARG A 65 -32.67 -14.59 -27.81
CA ARG A 65 -32.21 -15.89 -28.32
C ARG A 65 -31.76 -15.81 -29.77
N SER A 66 -30.88 -16.73 -30.18
CA SER A 66 -30.44 -16.89 -31.57
C SER A 66 -31.66 -17.19 -32.45
N GLY A 67 -31.97 -16.30 -33.41
CA GLY A 67 -33.23 -16.34 -34.18
C GLY A 67 -34.21 -15.20 -33.87
N ALA A 68 -33.77 -14.18 -33.12
CA ALA A 68 -34.50 -12.93 -32.85
C ALA A 68 -35.75 -13.04 -31.95
N ALA A 69 -35.98 -14.19 -31.30
CA ALA A 69 -36.96 -14.27 -30.22
C ALA A 69 -36.46 -13.44 -29.01
N ARG A 70 -37.22 -12.40 -28.67
CA ARG A 70 -36.98 -11.51 -27.53
C ARG A 70 -38.04 -11.75 -26.47
N GLU A 71 -37.59 -11.96 -25.25
CA GLU A 71 -38.41 -12.10 -24.05
C GLU A 71 -38.01 -10.99 -23.07
N THR A 72 -38.98 -10.18 -22.67
CA THR A 72 -38.77 -9.13 -21.67
C THR A 72 -39.33 -9.60 -20.34
N ILE A 73 -38.46 -9.71 -19.34
CA ILE A 73 -38.82 -10.06 -17.96
C ILE A 73 -38.88 -8.76 -17.17
N SER A 74 -40.08 -8.33 -16.78
CA SER A 74 -40.25 -7.21 -15.87
C SER A 74 -39.88 -7.63 -14.44
N LEU A 75 -39.10 -6.80 -13.74
CA LEU A 75 -38.71 -7.09 -12.36
C LEU A 75 -39.84 -6.82 -11.36
N GLY A 76 -40.74 -5.88 -11.68
CA GLY A 76 -41.84 -5.49 -10.78
C GLY A 76 -41.37 -4.90 -9.43
N GLU A 77 -40.10 -4.53 -9.33
CA GLU A 77 -39.50 -3.99 -8.12
C GLU A 77 -39.82 -2.50 -7.98
N THR A 78 -40.08 -2.05 -6.75
CA THR A 78 -40.40 -0.65 -6.44
C THR A 78 -39.46 -0.03 -5.42
N ARG A 79 -38.64 -0.85 -4.76
CA ARG A 79 -37.62 -0.41 -3.80
C ARG A 79 -36.43 0.23 -4.51
N HIS A 80 -35.79 1.15 -3.80
CA HIS A 80 -34.55 1.78 -4.25
C HIS A 80 -33.37 0.81 -4.07
N LEU A 81 -32.31 0.95 -4.90
CA LEU A 81 -31.10 0.11 -4.80
C LEU A 81 -30.56 0.06 -3.35
N TYR A 82 -30.38 1.22 -2.73
CA TYR A 82 -29.90 1.31 -1.34
C TYR A 82 -30.74 0.53 -0.32
N SER A 83 -32.01 0.25 -0.58
CA SER A 83 -32.81 -0.60 0.30
C SER A 83 -32.26 -2.03 0.34
N PHE A 84 -31.82 -2.57 -0.80
CA PHE A 84 -31.20 -3.90 -0.87
C PHE A 84 -29.86 -3.94 -0.13
N GLU A 85 -29.06 -2.88 -0.21
CA GLU A 85 -27.78 -2.79 0.50
C GLU A 85 -27.99 -2.76 2.02
N VAL A 86 -28.99 -2.00 2.49
CA VAL A 86 -29.37 -1.94 3.91
C VAL A 86 -29.91 -3.29 4.38
N ASP A 87 -30.78 -3.94 3.60
CA ASP A 87 -31.33 -5.26 3.94
C ASP A 87 -30.21 -6.31 4.03
N ALA A 88 -29.30 -6.36 3.05
CA ALA A 88 -28.17 -7.29 3.05
C ALA A 88 -27.23 -7.08 4.25
N ALA A 89 -26.95 -5.82 4.60
CA ALA A 89 -26.16 -5.49 5.79
C ALA A 89 -26.87 -5.90 7.09
N ALA A 90 -28.17 -5.61 7.21
CA ALA A 90 -28.98 -5.98 8.38
C ALA A 90 -29.03 -7.51 8.56
N GLU A 91 -29.25 -8.26 7.48
CA GLU A 91 -29.25 -9.73 7.49
C GLU A 91 -27.90 -10.31 7.93
N ALA A 92 -26.78 -9.75 7.46
CA ALA A 92 -25.45 -10.19 7.90
C ALA A 92 -25.23 -9.93 9.39
N ILE A 93 -25.54 -8.72 9.87
CA ILE A 93 -25.39 -8.33 11.27
C ILE A 93 -26.25 -9.20 12.19
N LEU A 94 -27.54 -9.36 11.86
CA LEU A 94 -28.47 -10.17 12.67
C LEU A 94 -28.06 -11.65 12.71
N ALA A 95 -27.41 -12.14 11.65
CA ALA A 95 -26.87 -13.49 11.61
C ALA A 95 -25.47 -13.63 12.23
N GLY A 96 -24.91 -12.57 12.82
CA GLY A 96 -23.57 -12.58 13.41
C GLY A 96 -22.44 -12.77 12.38
N ARG A 97 -22.68 -12.43 11.11
CA ARG A 97 -21.68 -12.51 10.03
C ARG A 97 -21.05 -11.15 9.78
N GLN A 98 -19.83 -11.16 9.25
CA GLN A 98 -19.08 -9.95 8.88
C GLN A 98 -19.02 -9.72 7.35
N GLU A 99 -19.63 -10.61 6.58
CA GLU A 99 -19.75 -10.55 5.13
C GLU A 99 -21.14 -11.03 4.70
N PHE A 100 -21.52 -10.75 3.45
CA PHE A 100 -22.81 -11.16 2.92
C PHE A 100 -22.81 -12.66 2.59
N ALA A 101 -23.97 -13.30 2.78
CA ALA A 101 -24.18 -14.65 2.26
C ALA A 101 -24.41 -14.57 0.75
N TRP A 102 -24.08 -15.64 0.03
CA TRP A 102 -24.43 -15.77 -1.38
C TRP A 102 -25.94 -15.50 -1.57
N PRO A 103 -26.35 -14.71 -2.59
CA PRO A 103 -25.55 -14.20 -3.71
C PRO A 103 -24.86 -12.85 -3.49
N GLY A 104 -24.84 -12.32 -2.26
CA GLY A 104 -24.12 -11.09 -1.92
C GLY A 104 -22.60 -11.23 -1.99
N MET A 105 -21.91 -10.09 -2.03
CA MET A 105 -20.44 -10.04 -2.07
C MET A 105 -19.81 -10.57 -0.78
N SER A 106 -18.92 -11.55 -0.94
CA SER A 106 -18.00 -11.97 0.13
C SER A 106 -16.85 -10.98 0.30
N TRP A 107 -16.06 -11.19 1.35
CA TRP A 107 -14.78 -10.51 1.49
C TRP A 107 -13.79 -10.88 0.38
N ALA A 108 -13.82 -12.13 -0.09
CA ALA A 108 -12.97 -12.54 -1.20
C ALA A 108 -13.30 -11.75 -2.47
N ASP A 109 -14.59 -11.52 -2.74
CA ASP A 109 -15.04 -10.70 -3.87
C ASP A 109 -14.60 -9.24 -3.70
N SER A 110 -14.81 -8.68 -2.51
CA SER A 110 -14.44 -7.30 -2.17
C SER A 110 -12.93 -7.07 -2.33
N LEU A 111 -12.11 -7.95 -1.75
CA LEU A 111 -10.65 -7.90 -1.87
C LEU A 111 -10.18 -8.15 -3.30
N GLY A 112 -10.89 -9.00 -4.07
CA GLY A 112 -10.66 -9.21 -5.48
C GLY A 112 -10.81 -7.91 -6.28
N THR A 113 -11.93 -7.21 -6.09
CA THR A 113 -12.20 -5.90 -6.70
C THR A 113 -11.11 -4.89 -6.34
N LEU A 114 -10.76 -4.76 -5.05
CA LEU A 114 -9.71 -3.84 -4.60
C LEU A 114 -8.36 -4.12 -5.27
N ARG A 115 -7.97 -5.40 -5.38
CA ARG A 115 -6.72 -5.79 -6.06
C ARG A 115 -6.73 -5.44 -7.55
N VAL A 116 -7.88 -5.56 -8.22
CA VAL A 116 -8.00 -5.16 -9.64
C VAL A 116 -7.86 -3.64 -9.77
N LEU A 117 -8.51 -2.87 -8.90
CA LEU A 117 -8.39 -1.42 -8.88
C LEU A 117 -6.94 -0.99 -8.60
N ASP A 118 -6.26 -1.61 -7.64
CA ASP A 118 -4.85 -1.32 -7.35
C ASP A 118 -3.95 -1.60 -8.56
N LYS A 119 -4.16 -2.71 -9.27
CA LYS A 119 -3.42 -3.03 -10.49
C LYS A 119 -3.69 -2.00 -11.59
N TRP A 120 -4.94 -1.59 -11.75
CA TRP A 120 -5.32 -0.59 -12.75
C TRP A 120 -4.63 0.74 -12.44
N ARG A 121 -4.72 1.21 -11.20
CA ARG A 121 -4.06 2.44 -10.73
C ARG A 121 -2.55 2.38 -10.96
N ALA A 122 -1.91 1.25 -10.62
CA ALA A 122 -0.49 1.05 -10.87
C ALA A 122 -0.14 1.12 -12.37
N ALA A 123 -0.97 0.54 -13.25
CA ALA A 123 -0.73 0.54 -14.70
C ALA A 123 -0.77 1.94 -15.32
N VAL A 124 -1.55 2.87 -14.75
CA VAL A 124 -1.63 4.27 -15.19
C VAL A 124 -0.74 5.21 -14.35
N GLY A 125 0.02 4.69 -13.39
CA GLY A 125 0.86 5.49 -12.50
C GLY A 125 0.08 6.44 -11.58
N LEU A 126 -1.17 6.10 -11.23
CA LEU A 126 -2.04 6.94 -10.41
C LEU A 126 -1.75 6.76 -8.91
N GLU A 127 -1.19 7.81 -8.31
CA GLU A 127 -1.05 7.99 -6.87
C GLU A 127 -1.82 9.25 -6.44
N TYR A 128 -2.68 9.12 -5.43
CA TYR A 128 -3.41 10.25 -4.87
C TYR A 128 -2.54 11.04 -3.90
N GLU A 129 -2.79 12.35 -3.78
CA GLU A 129 -2.04 13.22 -2.86
C GLU A 129 -2.06 12.73 -1.41
N ILE A 130 -3.18 12.16 -0.96
CA ILE A 130 -3.32 11.58 0.39
C ILE A 130 -2.45 10.34 0.63
N GLU A 131 -1.97 9.70 -0.43
CA GLU A 131 -1.10 8.52 -0.35
C GLU A 131 0.38 8.91 -0.27
N LYS A 132 0.72 10.14 -0.67
CA LYS A 132 2.10 10.60 -0.67
C LYS A 132 2.67 10.65 0.76
N PRO A 133 3.95 10.30 0.94
CA PRO A 133 4.60 10.34 2.26
C PRO A 133 4.38 11.66 3.00
N ALA A 134 4.50 12.80 2.31
CA ALA A 134 4.33 14.13 2.89
C ALA A 134 2.95 14.40 3.50
N LYS A 135 1.91 13.62 3.13
CA LYS A 135 0.55 13.73 3.67
C LYS A 135 0.21 12.64 4.67
N ARG A 136 0.98 11.54 4.69
CA ARG A 136 0.79 10.41 5.60
C ARG A 136 1.53 10.60 6.92
N VAL A 137 1.04 11.53 7.74
CA VAL A 137 1.62 11.85 9.07
C VAL A 137 1.03 11.04 10.22
N THR A 138 -0.14 10.42 10.04
CA THR A 138 -0.79 9.53 11.02
C THR A 138 -0.71 8.06 10.59
N THR A 139 -1.06 7.14 11.49
CA THR A 139 -1.14 5.71 11.19
C THR A 139 -2.29 5.41 10.22
N LEU A 140 -2.38 4.17 9.74
CA LEU A 140 -3.43 3.74 8.79
C LEU A 140 -4.86 4.05 9.28
N SER A 141 -5.11 3.97 10.59
CA SER A 141 -6.43 4.27 11.17
C SER A 141 -6.64 5.76 11.47
N GLY A 142 -5.75 6.65 11.03
CA GLY A 142 -5.86 8.10 11.20
C GLY A 142 -5.47 8.63 12.57
N ARG A 143 -4.93 7.80 13.47
CA ARG A 143 -4.51 8.17 14.83
C ARG A 143 -3.03 8.55 14.88
N PRO A 144 -2.59 9.33 15.89
CA PRO A 144 -1.16 9.46 16.20
C PRO A 144 -0.53 8.09 16.51
N LEU A 145 0.75 7.94 16.19
CA LEU A 145 1.52 6.73 16.51
C LEU A 145 1.69 6.60 18.02
N ARG A 146 1.45 5.41 18.55
CA ARG A 146 1.69 5.10 19.95
C ARG A 146 3.17 4.84 20.23
N THR A 147 3.59 5.14 21.46
CA THR A 147 4.99 5.01 21.90
C THR A 147 5.12 4.19 23.19
N ASP A 148 4.01 3.66 23.69
CA ASP A 148 3.86 2.96 24.98
C ASP A 148 3.87 1.42 24.84
N GLY A 149 4.35 0.91 23.71
CA GLY A 149 4.47 -0.52 23.45
C GLY A 149 5.55 -1.20 24.29
N GLU A 150 5.18 -2.31 24.93
CA GLU A 150 6.10 -3.09 25.79
C GLU A 150 6.22 -4.57 25.35
N THR A 151 5.57 -4.97 24.26
CA THR A 151 5.57 -6.36 23.77
C THR A 151 6.97 -6.82 23.36
N ILE A 152 7.73 -5.97 22.68
CA ILE A 152 9.13 -6.20 22.31
C ILE A 152 10.00 -5.63 23.43
N ALA A 153 10.63 -6.52 24.18
CA ALA A 153 11.54 -6.11 25.26
C ALA A 153 12.75 -5.34 24.72
N LYS A 154 13.32 -4.48 25.58
CA LYS A 154 14.50 -3.67 25.30
C LYS A 154 15.63 -3.99 26.28
N ARG A 155 16.88 -3.76 25.86
CA ARG A 155 18.07 -3.83 26.71
C ARG A 155 18.99 -2.63 26.51
N ALA A 156 19.75 -2.28 27.54
CA ALA A 156 20.85 -1.34 27.40
C ALA A 156 22.02 -2.00 26.65
N ILE A 157 22.64 -1.26 25.73
CA ILE A 157 23.88 -1.64 25.08
C ILE A 157 24.92 -0.57 25.46
N PRO A 158 26.09 -0.95 26.01
CA PRO A 158 27.13 0.02 26.33
C PRO A 158 27.50 0.88 25.13
N GLY A 159 27.59 2.20 25.33
CA GLY A 159 27.87 3.17 24.28
C GLY A 159 26.64 3.80 23.63
N LEU A 160 25.44 3.21 23.78
CA LEU A 160 24.22 3.80 23.25
C LEU A 160 23.47 4.61 24.32
N PRO A 161 22.88 5.78 23.95
CA PRO A 161 22.22 6.66 24.91
C PRO A 161 20.84 6.19 25.35
N LYS A 162 20.27 5.17 24.68
CA LYS A 162 18.91 4.68 24.93
C LYS A 162 18.83 3.15 24.85
N PRO A 163 17.88 2.50 25.57
CA PRO A 163 17.62 1.08 25.43
C PRO A 163 17.19 0.71 23.99
N VAL A 164 17.64 -0.45 23.54
CA VAL A 164 17.43 -0.96 22.19
C VAL A 164 16.54 -2.20 22.24
N SER A 165 15.59 -2.31 21.32
CA SER A 165 14.73 -3.49 21.18
C SER A 165 15.55 -4.74 20.91
N LEU A 166 15.14 -5.87 21.49
CA LEU A 166 15.77 -7.18 21.27
C LEU A 166 15.57 -7.69 19.84
N LEU A 167 14.63 -7.10 19.10
CA LEU A 167 14.40 -7.33 17.67
C LEU A 167 14.86 -6.10 16.89
N ALA A 168 15.59 -6.34 15.79
CA ALA A 168 15.90 -5.34 14.78
C ALA A 168 14.97 -5.52 13.58
N LEU A 169 14.49 -4.42 13.01
CA LEU A 169 13.78 -4.43 11.74
C LEU A 169 14.74 -4.11 10.60
N GLY A 170 15.05 -5.11 9.78
CA GLY A 170 15.91 -4.96 8.60
C GLY A 170 15.19 -4.24 7.45
N PHE A 171 15.91 -3.37 6.74
CA PHE A 171 15.38 -2.39 5.79
C PHE A 171 15.80 -2.61 4.33
N GLU A 172 16.08 -3.87 3.96
CA GLU A 172 16.53 -4.21 2.60
C GLU A 172 15.41 -4.14 1.54
N ASP A 173 14.24 -4.74 1.80
CA ASP A 173 13.13 -4.84 0.83
C ASP A 173 11.87 -4.10 1.31
N PHE A 174 11.86 -2.79 1.12
CA PHE A 174 10.66 -1.95 1.27
C PHE A 174 10.32 -1.30 -0.07
N ARG A 175 9.12 -1.59 -0.60
CA ARG A 175 8.73 -1.23 -1.97
C ARG A 175 8.00 0.10 -2.09
N SER A 176 7.20 0.45 -1.10
CA SER A 176 6.42 1.69 -1.08
C SER A 176 6.32 2.22 0.34
N PHE A 177 6.25 3.55 0.49
CA PHE A 177 5.97 4.17 1.77
C PHE A 177 4.67 3.66 2.38
N SER A 178 3.62 3.53 1.56
CA SER A 178 2.29 3.10 1.99
C SER A 178 2.27 1.73 2.64
N SER A 179 2.95 0.75 2.05
CA SER A 179 3.07 -0.58 2.65
C SER A 179 4.06 -0.60 3.81
N GLY A 180 5.17 0.14 3.67
CA GLY A 180 6.24 0.18 4.66
C GLY A 180 5.81 0.80 5.98
N SER A 181 5.07 1.92 5.93
CA SER A 181 4.63 2.65 7.12
C SER A 181 3.74 1.81 8.02
N ILE A 182 2.94 0.89 7.46
CA ILE A 182 2.07 0.01 8.26
C ILE A 182 2.91 -0.95 9.11
N LEU A 183 3.94 -1.55 8.53
CA LEU A 183 4.85 -2.45 9.24
C LEU A 183 5.69 -1.69 10.27
N LEU A 184 6.20 -0.52 9.89
CA LEU A 184 6.95 0.36 10.79
C LEU A 184 6.12 0.81 11.99
N ASP A 185 4.89 1.27 11.74
CA ASP A 185 3.96 1.69 12.78
C ASP A 185 3.71 0.51 13.74
N ALA A 186 3.36 -0.67 13.22
CA ALA A 186 3.10 -1.85 14.05
C ALA A 186 4.33 -2.31 14.86
N PHE A 187 5.52 -2.30 14.25
CA PHE A 187 6.77 -2.66 14.94
C PHE A 187 7.08 -1.69 16.07
N PHE A 188 6.94 -0.39 15.81
CA PHE A 188 7.21 0.65 16.80
C PHE A 188 6.19 0.64 17.94
N GLU A 189 4.90 0.52 17.63
CA GLU A 189 3.83 0.42 18.63
C GLU A 189 3.91 -0.87 19.47
N ALA A 190 4.60 -1.90 19.00
CA ALA A 190 4.90 -3.09 19.78
C ALA A 190 6.12 -2.90 20.72
N GLY A 191 6.81 -1.76 20.68
CA GLY A 191 8.00 -1.46 21.45
C GLY A 191 9.31 -1.63 20.68
N GLY A 192 9.27 -1.94 19.39
CA GLY A 192 10.46 -1.98 18.53
C GLY A 192 11.06 -0.58 18.33
N ASN A 193 12.38 -0.46 18.37
CA ASN A 193 13.05 0.82 18.06
C ASN A 193 14.40 0.69 17.35
N LEU A 194 14.85 -0.53 17.04
CA LEU A 194 16.08 -0.78 16.29
C LEU A 194 15.77 -1.00 14.81
N PHE A 195 16.29 -0.11 13.96
CA PHE A 195 16.14 -0.16 12.51
C PHE A 195 17.50 -0.38 11.84
N ASP A 196 17.58 -1.36 10.94
CA ASP A 196 18.82 -1.74 10.26
C ASP A 196 18.74 -1.44 8.75
N THR A 197 19.41 -0.39 8.30
CA THR A 197 19.43 0.03 6.89
C THR A 197 20.85 -0.01 6.31
N GLY A 198 21.01 0.34 5.04
CA GLY A 198 22.31 0.38 4.36
C GLY A 198 22.26 1.19 3.07
N PHE A 199 23.36 1.85 2.76
CA PHE A 199 23.52 2.77 1.63
C PHE A 199 23.08 2.21 0.27
N VAL A 200 23.29 0.90 0.07
CA VAL A 200 23.01 0.19 -1.19
C VAL A 200 21.58 -0.39 -1.25
N TYR A 201 20.86 -0.46 -0.14
CA TYR A 201 19.54 -1.08 -0.09
C TYR A 201 18.54 -0.27 -0.91
N GLY A 202 17.79 -0.95 -1.80
CA GLY A 202 16.84 -0.32 -2.70
C GLY A 202 17.41 0.86 -3.50
N ALA A 203 18.72 0.86 -3.81
CA ALA A 203 19.42 2.00 -4.41
C ALA A 203 19.25 3.34 -3.64
N GLY A 204 19.12 3.26 -2.31
CA GLY A 204 18.91 4.39 -1.40
C GLY A 204 17.45 4.70 -1.09
N TYR A 205 16.50 4.09 -1.81
CA TYR A 205 15.07 4.33 -1.59
C TYR A 205 14.62 3.96 -0.17
N THR A 206 15.14 2.87 0.40
CA THR A 206 14.71 2.41 1.72
C THR A 206 15.18 3.33 2.84
N GLU A 207 16.36 3.96 2.70
CA GLU A 207 16.80 5.05 3.60
C GLU A 207 15.88 6.27 3.49
N THR A 208 15.50 6.66 2.28
CA THR A 208 14.54 7.77 2.06
C THR A 208 13.19 7.47 2.70
N LEU A 209 12.69 6.25 2.54
CA LEU A 209 11.43 5.81 3.14
C LEU A 209 11.51 5.84 4.67
N LEU A 210 12.59 5.31 5.26
CA LEU A 210 12.79 5.32 6.71
C LEU A 210 12.86 6.75 7.24
N GLY A 211 13.65 7.62 6.60
CA GLY A 211 13.79 9.02 7.00
C GLY A 211 12.47 9.78 6.96
N GLN A 212 11.72 9.62 5.88
CA GLN A 212 10.37 10.19 5.77
C GLN A 212 9.45 9.68 6.88
N TRP A 213 9.48 8.39 7.19
CA TRP A 213 8.64 7.82 8.25
C TRP A 213 9.03 8.36 9.63
N LEU A 214 10.32 8.37 9.96
CA LEU A 214 10.85 8.91 11.23
C LEU A 214 10.41 10.36 11.43
N LYS A 215 10.53 11.18 10.38
CA LYS A 215 10.11 12.58 10.38
C LYS A 215 8.59 12.72 10.50
N ASN A 216 7.82 11.97 9.71
CA ASN A 216 6.37 12.03 9.70
C ASN A 216 5.74 11.63 11.04
N ARG A 217 6.35 10.65 11.73
CA ARG A 217 5.90 10.18 13.03
C ARG A 217 6.51 10.94 14.20
N GLY A 218 7.59 11.69 13.97
CA GLY A 218 8.29 12.44 15.01
C GLY A 218 9.04 11.55 16.01
N VAL A 219 9.57 10.40 15.55
CA VAL A 219 10.15 9.36 16.43
C VAL A 219 11.65 9.12 16.24
N ARG A 220 12.36 10.01 15.53
CA ARG A 220 13.82 9.89 15.34
C ARG A 220 14.58 9.72 16.65
N GLU A 221 14.25 10.52 17.67
CA GLU A 221 14.92 10.49 18.97
C GLU A 221 14.61 9.24 19.80
N GLN A 222 13.50 8.56 19.53
CA GLN A 222 13.12 7.30 20.19
C GLN A 222 13.68 6.07 19.46
N SER A 223 14.14 6.27 18.23
CA SER A 223 14.67 5.24 17.34
C SER A 223 16.19 5.11 17.49
N VAL A 224 16.67 3.91 17.18
CA VAL A 224 18.08 3.53 17.09
C VAL A 224 18.31 3.05 15.67
N ILE A 225 19.18 3.74 14.94
CA ILE A 225 19.43 3.45 13.52
C ILE A 225 20.81 2.85 13.36
N ILE A 226 20.86 1.64 12.80
CA ILE A 226 22.06 1.08 12.19
C ILE A 226 22.05 1.48 10.72
N ALA A 227 23.08 2.19 10.27
CA ALA A 227 23.35 2.41 8.86
C ALA A 227 24.66 1.73 8.43
N LYS A 228 24.81 1.48 7.13
CA LYS A 228 26.00 0.82 6.57
C LYS A 228 26.45 1.49 5.29
N GLY A 229 27.75 1.69 5.13
CA GLY A 229 28.36 2.12 3.86
C GLY A 229 29.58 1.28 3.52
N ALA A 230 30.32 1.66 2.47
CA ALA A 230 31.46 0.91 1.94
C ALA A 230 31.09 -0.56 1.63
N HIS A 231 30.23 -0.74 0.62
CA HIS A 231 29.89 -2.05 0.07
C HIS A 231 30.61 -2.28 -1.27
N SER A 232 30.92 -3.54 -1.60
CA SER A 232 31.51 -3.90 -2.90
C SER A 232 30.69 -3.35 -4.08
N PRO A 233 31.35 -2.83 -5.14
CA PRO A 233 32.80 -2.78 -5.34
C PRO A 233 33.50 -1.56 -4.70
N LEU A 234 32.76 -0.62 -4.12
CA LEU A 234 33.30 0.62 -3.55
C LEU A 234 33.52 0.48 -2.04
N CYS A 235 34.55 -0.29 -1.68
CA CYS A 235 34.92 -0.56 -0.29
C CYS A 235 36.29 0.06 0.03
N TYR A 236 36.32 1.39 0.22
CA TYR A 236 37.53 2.17 0.46
C TYR A 236 37.32 3.19 1.58
N PRO A 237 38.36 3.58 2.34
CA PRO A 237 38.22 4.52 3.45
C PRO A 237 37.60 5.86 3.03
N ASP A 238 37.95 6.37 1.84
CA ASP A 238 37.50 7.69 1.38
C ASP A 238 36.01 7.76 1.03
N VAL A 239 35.33 6.61 0.89
CA VAL A 239 33.88 6.59 0.61
C VAL A 239 33.02 6.60 1.87
N ILE A 240 33.59 6.32 3.05
CA ILE A 240 32.86 6.21 4.32
C ILE A 240 32.07 7.50 4.59
N GLY A 241 32.76 8.63 4.74
CA GLY A 241 32.10 9.91 5.03
C GLY A 241 31.19 10.39 3.90
N LYS A 242 31.54 10.11 2.63
CA LYS A 242 30.72 10.48 1.46
C LYS A 242 29.39 9.75 1.46
N GLN A 243 29.42 8.43 1.68
CA GLN A 243 28.22 7.61 1.70
C GLN A 243 27.39 7.87 2.96
N LEU A 244 28.03 8.05 4.13
CA LEU A 244 27.32 8.44 5.35
C LEU A 244 26.59 9.77 5.18
N ALA A 245 27.22 10.80 4.59
CA ALA A 245 26.56 12.08 4.32
C ALA A 245 25.32 11.93 3.44
N GLN A 246 25.37 11.08 2.42
CA GLN A 246 24.22 10.77 1.57
C GLN A 246 23.13 9.97 2.31
N SER A 247 23.53 8.99 3.13
CA SER A 247 22.61 8.24 3.99
C SER A 247 21.88 9.17 4.97
N LEU A 248 22.58 10.10 5.61
CA LEU A 248 22.02 11.07 6.55
C LEU A 248 21.01 12.01 5.88
N ASP A 249 21.30 12.50 4.68
CA ASP A 249 20.36 13.30 3.87
C ASP A 249 19.07 12.51 3.58
N ARG A 250 19.19 11.26 3.13
CA ARG A 250 18.04 10.37 2.87
C ARG A 250 17.25 10.06 4.14
N LEU A 251 17.94 9.80 5.24
CA LEU A 251 17.36 9.53 6.56
C LEU A 251 16.78 10.79 7.22
N GLN A 252 17.03 11.97 6.67
CA GLN A 252 16.55 13.26 7.19
C GLN A 252 16.97 13.49 8.64
N THR A 253 18.20 13.15 8.98
CA THR A 253 18.80 13.28 10.32
C THR A 253 20.28 13.64 10.18
N ASP A 254 20.87 14.18 11.24
CA ASP A 254 22.27 14.60 11.30
C ASP A 254 23.22 13.50 11.81
N HIS A 255 22.68 12.42 12.38
CA HIS A 255 23.48 11.30 12.91
C HIS A 255 22.76 9.95 12.77
N VAL A 256 23.50 8.86 12.87
CA VAL A 256 22.99 7.49 13.11
C VAL A 256 23.51 6.99 14.45
N ASP A 257 22.82 6.04 15.09
CA ASP A 257 23.22 5.54 16.41
C ASP A 257 24.33 4.48 16.30
N ILE A 258 24.39 3.76 15.17
CA ILE A 258 25.41 2.76 14.87
C ILE A 258 25.73 2.85 13.38
N TYR A 259 27.03 2.84 13.04
CA TYR A 259 27.47 2.76 11.66
C TYR A 259 28.41 1.58 11.44
N PHE A 260 28.18 0.80 10.38
CA PHE A 260 29.04 -0.31 9.98
C PHE A 260 29.65 -0.10 8.60
N MET A 261 30.86 -0.61 8.44
CA MET A 261 31.38 -0.97 7.13
C MET A 261 30.61 -2.21 6.64
N HIS A 262 30.07 -2.16 5.42
CA HIS A 262 29.13 -3.17 4.93
C HIS A 262 29.85 -4.41 4.38
N ARG A 263 31.08 -4.25 3.88
CA ARG A 263 31.97 -5.34 3.42
C ARG A 263 33.40 -5.04 3.82
N ASP A 264 34.24 -6.07 3.85
CA ASP A 264 35.67 -5.90 4.04
C ASP A 264 36.38 -5.66 2.71
N ASN A 265 37.49 -4.91 2.75
CA ASN A 265 38.47 -4.87 1.70
C ASN A 265 39.86 -5.20 2.29
N PRO A 266 40.35 -6.44 2.11
CA PRO A 266 41.61 -6.89 2.71
C PRO A 266 42.86 -6.30 2.04
N ASP A 267 42.72 -5.61 0.91
CA ASP A 267 43.84 -4.98 0.21
C ASP A 267 44.26 -3.62 0.82
N VAL A 268 43.44 -3.07 1.72
CA VAL A 268 43.68 -1.79 2.41
C VAL A 268 43.87 -2.06 3.91
N PRO A 269 44.89 -1.45 4.55
CA PRO A 269 45.09 -1.60 6.00
C PRO A 269 43.85 -1.21 6.80
N VAL A 270 43.49 -2.04 7.79
CA VAL A 270 42.31 -1.79 8.65
C VAL A 270 42.37 -0.44 9.37
N GLY A 271 43.58 0.04 9.70
CA GLY A 271 43.79 1.34 10.34
C GLY A 271 43.20 2.50 9.55
N ASP A 272 43.31 2.47 8.22
CA ASP A 272 42.80 3.55 7.36
C ASP A 272 41.26 3.62 7.42
N PHE A 273 40.58 2.48 7.54
CA PHE A 273 39.13 2.44 7.75
C PHE A 273 38.74 2.91 9.15
N VAL A 274 39.51 2.52 10.18
CA VAL A 274 39.26 2.95 11.56
C VAL A 274 39.41 4.47 11.68
N ASP A 275 40.44 5.06 11.09
CA ASP A 275 40.66 6.51 11.10
C ASP A 275 39.51 7.25 10.38
N ALA A 276 39.03 6.72 9.25
CA ALA A 276 37.88 7.28 8.55
C ALA A 276 36.59 7.20 9.39
N MET A 277 36.31 6.07 10.05
CA MET A 277 35.14 5.92 10.93
C MET A 277 35.25 6.83 12.17
N ASP A 278 36.42 6.93 12.79
CA ASP A 278 36.67 7.78 13.96
C ASP A 278 36.47 9.27 13.62
N ALA A 279 36.86 9.71 12.42
CA ALA A 279 36.60 11.08 11.96
C ALA A 279 35.10 11.40 11.92
N GLU A 280 34.26 10.46 11.47
CA GLU A 280 32.80 10.61 11.43
C GLU A 280 32.16 10.62 12.83
N ALA A 281 32.65 9.75 13.72
CA ALA A 281 32.21 9.71 15.12
C ALA A 281 32.59 10.99 15.88
N ARG A 282 33.83 11.50 15.72
CA ARG A 282 34.24 12.79 16.30
C ARG A 282 33.46 13.97 15.74
N ALA A 283 32.97 13.87 14.51
CA ALA A 283 32.10 14.87 13.89
C ALA A 283 30.65 14.79 14.40
N GLY A 284 30.31 13.81 15.25
CA GLY A 284 28.97 13.61 15.80
C GLY A 284 27.96 13.05 14.81
N ARG A 285 28.43 12.47 13.69
CA ARG A 285 27.57 11.83 12.68
C ARG A 285 27.25 10.36 13.01
N ILE A 286 27.96 9.78 13.98
CA ILE A 286 27.80 8.44 14.55
C ILE A 286 27.78 8.57 16.07
#